data_AF-A0A9D4N5R3-F1
#
_entry.id   AF-A0A9D4N5R3-F1
#
_cell.length_a   1.000
_cell.length_b   1.000
_cell.length_c   1.000
_cell.angle_alpha   90.00
_cell.angle_beta   90.00
_cell.angle_gamma   90.00
#
_symmetry.space_group_name_H-M   'P 1'
#
loop_
_entity.id
_entity.type
_entity.pdbx_description
1 polymer ?
#
loop_
_entity_poly.entity_id
_entity_poly.type
_entity_poly.pdbx_seq_one_letter_code
_entity_poly.pdbx_strand_id
1 'polypeptide(L)' 'MAFFLLHVLLWFLVDYTLLNICQNGPLPFSKFEFLCAWLLRECTSPYLSIKSHMTTTTAWRHKKYRLRWGGTIEEI' A
#
# COMPACT_ATOMS: atom_id res chain seq x y z
N MET A 1 -16.00 -4.76 19.30
CA MET A 1 -15.40 -5.87 18.52
C MET A 1 -16.19 -6.20 17.26
N ALA A 2 -17.50 -6.48 17.34
CA ALA A 2 -18.32 -6.75 16.15
C ALA A 2 -18.29 -5.62 15.10
N PHE A 3 -18.34 -4.35 15.52
CA PHE A 3 -18.23 -3.20 14.61
C PHE A 3 -16.89 -3.15 13.87
N PHE A 4 -15.79 -3.43 14.58
CA PHE A 4 -14.45 -3.47 13.98
C PHE A 4 -14.34 -4.59 12.94
N LEU A 5 -14.84 -5.79 13.27
CA LEU A 5 -14.85 -6.92 12.34
C LEU A 5 -15.72 -6.62 11.10
N LEU A 6 -16.89 -6.00 11.29
CA LEU A 6 -17.75 -5.61 10.19
C LEU A 6 -17.10 -4.53 9.30
N HIS A 7 -16.42 -3.56 9.91
CA HIS A 7 -15.66 -2.55 9.18
C HIS A 7 -14.54 -3.17 8.35
N VAL A 8 -13.73 -4.06 8.95
CA VAL A 8 -12.65 -4.78 8.24
C VAL A 8 -13.20 -5.61 7.09
N LEU A 9 -14.32 -6.30 7.29
CA LEU A 9 -14.96 -7.11 6.25
C LEU A 9 -15.51 -6.25 5.11
N LEU A 10 -16.17 -5.13 5.41
CA LEU A 10 -16.62 -4.17 4.39
C LEU A 10 -15.44 -3.59 3.62
N TRP A 11 -14.37 -3.21 4.33
CA TRP A 11 -13.18 -2.66 3.71
C TRP A 11 -12.50 -3.66 2.77
N PHE A 12 -12.39 -4.93 3.18
CA PHE A 12 -11.91 -6.02 2.33
C PHE A 12 -12.75 -6.20 1.06
N LEU A 13 -14.08 -6.14 1.17
CA LEU A 13 -14.99 -6.27 0.02
C LEU A 13 -14.87 -5.10 -0.97
N VAL A 14 -14.73 -3.87 -0.46
CA VAL A 14 -14.51 -2.68 -1.29
C VAL A 14 -13.18 -2.79 -2.05
N ASP A 15 -12.12 -3.25 -1.40
CA ASP A 15 -10.80 -3.43 -2.02
C ASP A 15 -10.84 -4.47 -3.15
N TYR A 16 -11.52 -5.59 -2.91
CA TYR A 16 -11.74 -6.61 -3.95
C TYR A 16 -12.51 -6.03 -5.15
N THR A 17 -13.54 -5.23 -4.88
CA THR A 17 -14.34 -4.61 -5.94
C THR A 17 -13.51 -3.61 -6.75
N LEU A 18 -12.70 -2.78 -6.07
CA LEU A 18 -11.81 -1.83 -6.72
C LEU A 18 -10.80 -2.52 -7.66
N LEU A 19 -10.22 -3.64 -7.24
CA LEU A 19 -9.29 -4.40 -8.08
C LEU A 19 -9.97 -5.03 -9.30
N ASN A 20 -11.19 -5.55 -9.15
CA ASN A 20 -11.96 -6.04 -10.30
C ASN A 20 -12.25 -4.90 -11.29
N ILE A 21 -12.53 -3.69 -10.81
CA ILE A 21 -12.74 -2.50 -11.65
C ILE A 21 -11.44 -2.12 -12.37
N CYS A 22 -10.31 -2.00 -11.65
CA CYS A 22 -9.01 -1.64 -12.22
C CYS A 22 -8.52 -2.65 -13.27
N GLN A 23 -8.75 -3.95 -13.05
CA GLN A 23 -8.36 -4.99 -13.99
C GLN A 23 -9.38 -5.18 -15.13
N ASN A 24 -10.55 -4.53 -15.05
CA ASN A 24 -11.61 -4.55 -16.05
C ASN A 24 -11.94 -5.97 -16.55
N GLY A 25 -11.96 -6.95 -15.63
CA GLY A 25 -12.12 -8.35 -15.94
C GLY A 25 -12.10 -9.24 -14.69
N PRO A 26 -12.48 -10.52 -14.82
CA PRO A 26 -12.41 -11.46 -13.71
C PRO A 26 -10.97 -11.70 -13.28
N LEU A 27 -10.68 -11.53 -11.99
CA LEU A 27 -9.36 -11.81 -11.43
C LEU A 27 -8.97 -13.27 -11.73
N PRO A 28 -7.82 -13.54 -12.38
CA PRO A 28 -7.36 -14.90 -12.68
C PRO A 28 -6.81 -15.64 -11.46
N PHE A 29 -6.85 -15.03 -10.26
CA PHE A 29 -6.25 -15.54 -9.04
C PHE A 29 -7.29 -16.13 -8.08
N SER A 30 -6.86 -17.09 -7.26
CA SER A 30 -7.71 -17.66 -6.21
C SER A 30 -8.04 -16.61 -5.14
N LYS A 31 -9.24 -16.71 -4.55
CA LYS A 31 -9.68 -15.82 -3.45
C LYS A 31 -8.71 -15.83 -2.26
N PHE A 32 -8.01 -16.94 -2.05
CA PHE A 32 -6.98 -17.08 -1.02
C PHE A 32 -5.71 -16.27 -1.33
N GLU A 33 -5.28 -16.24 -2.59
CA GLU A 33 -4.13 -15.41 -2.97
C GLU A 33 -4.44 -13.92 -2.81
N PHE A 34 -5.68 -13.52 -3.13
CA PHE A 34 -6.15 -12.17 -2.85
C PHE A 34 -6.12 -11.84 -1.35
N LEU A 35 -6.58 -12.76 -0.49
CA LEU A 35 -6.54 -12.56 0.97
C LEU A 35 -5.10 -12.43 1.49
N CYS A 36 -4.19 -13.29 1.05
CA CYS A 36 -2.77 -13.20 1.42
C CYS A 36 -2.15 -11.88 0.96
N ALA A 37 -2.42 -11.45 -0.28
CA ALA A 37 -1.93 -10.18 -0.80
C ALA A 37 -2.50 -8.98 -0.02
N TRP A 38 -3.79 -9.02 0.33
CA TRP A 38 -4.43 -7.99 1.14
C TRP A 38 -3.82 -7.88 2.54
N LEU A 39 -3.56 -9.01 3.21
CA LEU A 39 -2.88 -9.04 4.52
C LEU A 39 -1.44 -8.54 4.42
N LEU A 40 -0.70 -8.94 3.38
CA LEU A 40 0.65 -8.43 3.13
C LEU A 40 0.63 -6.91 2.91
N ARG A 41 -0.34 -6.39 2.17
CA ARG A 41 -0.52 -4.94 1.97
C ARG A 41 -0.74 -4.23 3.30
N GLU A 42 -1.62 -4.78 4.13
CA GLU A 42 -1.95 -4.19 5.43
C GLU A 42 -0.76 -4.18 6.39
N CYS A 43 0.03 -5.26 6.43
CA CYS A 43 1.28 -5.32 7.19
C CYS A 43 2.39 -4.44 6.59
N THR A 44 2.40 -4.29 5.26
CA THR A 44 3.41 -3.49 4.57
C THR A 44 3.13 -2.01 4.70
N SER A 45 1.88 -1.57 4.82
CA SER A 45 1.51 -0.15 4.97
C SER A 45 2.21 0.58 6.15
N PRO A 46 2.20 0.07 7.40
CA PRO A 46 2.97 0.66 8.48
C PRO A 46 4.48 0.49 8.27
N TYR A 47 4.93 -0.64 7.72
CA TYR A 47 6.35 -0.87 7.42
C TYR A 47 6.89 0.14 6.41
N LEU A 48 6.16 0.42 5.34
CA LEU A 48 6.52 1.39 4.31
C LEU A 48 6.48 2.81 4.87
N SER A 49 5.52 3.11 5.73
CA SER A 49 5.43 4.40 6.42
C SER A 49 6.67 4.61 7.31
N ILE A 50 7.01 3.65 8.16
CA ILE A 50 8.23 3.70 8.98
C ILE A 50 9.48 3.81 8.09
N LYS A 51 9.56 2.99 7.04
CA LYS A 51 10.69 3.02 6.10
C LYS A 51 10.80 4.36 5.38
N SER A 52 9.70 4.97 4.97
CA SER A 52 9.66 6.30 4.35
C SER A 52 10.13 7.38 5.32
N HIS A 53 9.73 7.27 6.59
CA HIS A 53 10.18 8.16 7.66
C HIS A 53 11.69 8.04 7.93
N MET A 54 12.24 6.83 7.82
CA MET A 54 13.67 6.56 8.03
C MET A 54 14.53 6.80 6.77
N THR A 55 13.96 6.65 5.58
CA THR A 55 14.68 6.73 4.30
C THR A 55 14.36 8.07 3.62
N THR A 56 14.99 9.11 4.12
CA THR A 56 15.03 10.50 3.60
C THR A 56 15.83 10.60 2.28
N THR A 57 15.96 9.54 1.49
CA THR A 57 16.77 9.55 0.25
C THR A 57 16.08 8.77 -0.86
N THR A 58 15.34 9.47 -1.72
CA THR A 58 14.69 8.91 -2.91
C THR A 58 15.59 9.16 -4.12
N ALA A 59 16.12 8.08 -4.71
CA ALA A 59 16.86 8.16 -5.97
C ALA A 59 15.88 8.03 -7.14
N TRP A 60 15.84 9.02 -8.03
CA TRP A 60 15.01 8.99 -9.24
C TRP A 60 15.90 9.13 -10.48
N ARG A 61 15.81 8.15 -11.37
CA ARG A 61 16.67 7.96 -12.56
C ARG A 61 18.17 7.99 -12.21
N HIS A 62 18.83 9.13 -12.41
CA HIS A 62 20.29 9.31 -12.28
C HIS A 62 20.66 10.30 -11.18
N LYS A 63 19.68 10.77 -10.39
CA LYS A 63 19.86 11.77 -9.34
C LYS A 63 19.35 11.24 -8.00
N LYS A 64 20.11 11.50 -6.94
CA LYS A 64 19.75 11.16 -5.56
C LYS A 64 19.19 12.42 -4.90
N TYR A 65 17.94 12.37 -4.50
CA TYR A 65 17.30 13.47 -3.78
C TYR A 65 17.20 13.10 -2.30
N ARG A 66 17.68 13.98 -1.41
CA ARG A 66 17.41 13.86 0.03
C ARG A 66 16.12 14.60 0.35
N LEU A 67 15.15 13.88 0.89
CA LEU A 67 13.81 14.39 1.16
C LEU A 67 13.69 14.73 2.65
N ARG A 68 14.06 15.94 3.05
CA ARG A 68 13.96 16.37 4.45
C ARG A 68 12.49 16.37 4.90
N TRP A 69 12.26 15.98 6.15
CA TRP A 69 10.95 16.09 6.79
C TRP A 69 10.50 17.56 6.76
N GLY A 70 9.51 17.87 5.93
CA GLY A 70 9.13 19.23 5.54
C GLY A 70 8.86 19.39 4.04
N GLY A 71 9.14 18.36 3.22
CA GLY A 71 8.89 18.39 1.77
C GLY A 71 9.98 19.12 0.98
N THR A 72 11.05 19.55 1.63
CA THR A 72 12.21 20.16 0.97
C THR A 72 13.06 19.07 0.34
N ILE A 73 13.14 19.11 -0.99
CA ILE A 73 13.93 18.20 -1.81
C ILE A 73 15.32 18.84 -1.96
N GLU A 74 16.36 18.18 -1.45
CA GLU A 74 17.75 18.61 -1.56
C GLU A 74 18.46 17.69 -2.57
N GLU A 75 18.93 18.23 -3.69
CA GLU A 75 19.74 17.50 -4.67
C GLU A 75 21.16 17.29 -4.10
N ILE A 76 21.64 16.03 -4.08
CA ILE A 76 23.07 15.72 -3.84
C ILE A 76 23.80 15.71 -5.18
#